data_AF-A0A2N1UST3-F1
#
_entry.id   AF-A0A2N1UST3-F1
#
_cell.length_a   1.000
_cell.length_b   1.000
_cell.length_c   1.000
_cell.angle_alpha   90.00
_cell.angle_beta   90.00
_cell.angle_gamma   90.00
#
_symmetry.space_group_name_H-M   'P 1'
#
loop_
_entity.id
_entity.type
_entity.pdbx_description
1 polymer ?
#
loop_
_entity_poly.entity_id
_entity_poly.type
_entity_poly.pdbx_seq_one_letter_code
_entity_poly.pdbx_strand_id
1 'polypeptide(L)'
;DQAGSFWEQRGPQGESAEPVKPVEPVQDELQYTAEISLEEALSGTRRRIQVYENEELHTIEVKIPVGVRQGSKVRVGSQSGKFFLEIQLRPHPLFSAEGNTLRCSLVVMDYEAMLGASKTLPTLSGSVQMKIPPGAQPGQIFRIRGQGLPELRSPEQRGDLLATLEIRVSKNLSEAERELMERFRELREAQEEVRSQ
;
A
#
# COMPACT_ATOMS: atom_id res chain seq x y z
N ASP A 1 7.15 -76.69 -41.92
CA ASP A 1 6.20 -77.44 -41.09
C ASP A 1 6.29 -76.99 -39.65
N GLN A 2 5.09 -76.82 -39.07
CA GLN A 2 4.73 -76.54 -37.68
C GLN A 2 4.81 -75.09 -37.18
N ALA A 3 3.61 -74.65 -36.82
CA ALA A 3 3.19 -73.35 -36.32
C ALA A 3 3.18 -73.31 -34.78
N GLY A 4 3.06 -72.08 -34.26
CA GLY A 4 2.79 -71.72 -32.86
C GLY A 4 3.73 -70.59 -32.46
N SER A 5 3.34 -69.45 -31.87
CA SER A 5 2.13 -68.99 -31.18
C SER A 5 2.31 -67.46 -31.03
N PHE A 6 1.34 -66.60 -31.33
CA PHE A 6 0.29 -66.13 -30.40
C PHE A 6 0.70 -64.87 -29.60
N TRP A 7 0.22 -63.70 -30.09
CA TRP A 7 -0.09 -62.42 -29.41
C TRP A 7 0.89 -61.77 -28.40
N GLU A 8 1.44 -60.62 -28.83
CA GLU A 8 1.11 -59.27 -28.30
C GLU A 8 1.83 -58.65 -27.07
N GLN A 9 2.41 -57.47 -27.34
CA GLN A 9 2.61 -56.26 -26.51
C GLN A 9 3.39 -56.31 -25.18
N ARG A 10 4.44 -55.46 -25.09
CA ARG A 10 4.82 -54.74 -23.86
C ARG A 10 5.20 -53.30 -24.17
N GLY A 11 4.40 -52.36 -23.66
CA GLY A 11 4.71 -50.94 -23.60
C GLY A 11 5.82 -50.62 -22.57
N PRO A 12 6.39 -49.41 -22.60
CA PRO A 12 7.47 -49.01 -21.71
C PRO A 12 7.01 -48.93 -20.26
N GLN A 13 7.92 -49.35 -19.38
CA GLN A 13 7.79 -49.46 -17.92
C GLN A 13 7.30 -48.17 -17.27
N GLY A 14 6.27 -48.28 -16.44
CA GLY A 14 5.89 -47.23 -15.50
C GLY A 14 6.94 -47.09 -14.40
N GLU A 15 7.57 -45.93 -14.32
CA GLU A 15 8.26 -45.47 -13.11
C GLU A 15 7.24 -45.39 -11.98
N SER A 16 7.50 -46.19 -10.95
CA SER A 16 6.68 -46.23 -9.74
C SER A 16 6.92 -44.93 -8.97
N ALA A 17 6.01 -43.96 -9.08
CA ALA A 17 6.03 -42.80 -8.20
C ALA A 17 5.89 -43.30 -6.75
N GLU A 18 6.88 -43.00 -5.91
CA GLU A 18 6.80 -43.31 -4.49
C GLU A 18 5.54 -42.65 -3.89
N PRO A 19 4.83 -43.31 -2.96
CA PRO A 19 3.68 -42.71 -2.32
C PRO A 19 4.13 -41.45 -1.58
N VAL A 20 3.60 -40.29 -1.99
CA VAL A 20 3.71 -39.04 -1.24
C VAL A 20 3.15 -39.34 0.15
N LYS A 21 4.01 -39.28 1.18
CA LYS A 21 3.56 -39.42 2.57
C LYS A 21 2.42 -38.42 2.80
N PRO A 22 1.31 -38.81 3.44
CA PRO A 22 0.28 -37.86 3.82
C PRO A 22 0.93 -36.71 4.58
N VAL A 23 0.80 -35.49 4.06
CA VAL A 23 1.11 -34.30 4.85
C VAL A 23 0.08 -34.32 5.97
N GLU A 24 0.50 -34.67 7.18
CA GLU A 24 -0.37 -34.57 8.35
C GLU A 24 -0.93 -33.14 8.36
N PRO A 25 -2.26 -32.95 8.49
CA PRO A 25 -2.81 -31.62 8.62
C PRO A 25 -2.12 -30.97 9.83
N VAL A 26 -1.41 -29.86 9.57
CA VAL A 26 -0.83 -29.04 10.64
C VAL A 26 -2.00 -28.64 11.52
N GLN A 27 -2.06 -29.19 12.73
CA GLN A 27 -3.06 -28.86 13.75
C GLN A 27 -3.17 -27.34 13.83
N ASP A 28 -4.35 -26.82 13.49
CA ASP A 28 -4.77 -25.43 13.55
C ASP A 28 -3.69 -24.48 14.07
N GLU A 29 -2.86 -23.92 13.18
CA GLU A 29 -2.15 -22.69 13.54
C GLU A 29 -3.26 -21.67 13.82
N LEU A 30 -3.60 -21.48 15.10
CA LEU A 30 -4.49 -20.43 15.55
C LEU A 30 -3.93 -19.09 15.04
N GLN A 31 -4.46 -18.64 13.90
CA GLN A 31 -4.10 -17.37 13.30
C GLN A 31 -4.99 -16.30 13.91
N TYR A 32 -4.45 -15.65 14.92
CA TYR A 32 -5.07 -14.45 15.49
C TYR A 32 -4.79 -13.28 14.55
N THR A 33 -5.77 -12.41 14.37
CA THR A 33 -5.62 -11.18 13.58
C THR A 33 -5.69 -9.97 14.49
N ALA A 34 -4.82 -8.98 14.27
CA ALA A 34 -4.90 -7.67 14.90
C ALA A 34 -4.99 -6.56 13.87
N GLU A 35 -6.02 -5.74 13.99
CA GLU A 35 -6.13 -4.49 13.25
C GLU A 35 -5.37 -3.36 13.94
N ILE A 36 -4.56 -2.64 13.15
CA ILE A 36 -3.83 -1.45 13.60
C ILE A 36 -3.97 -0.32 12.58
N SER A 37 -3.81 0.92 13.02
CA SER A 37 -3.73 2.06 12.09
C SER A 37 -2.31 2.28 11.53
N LEU A 38 -2.19 3.18 10.55
CA LEU A 38 -0.88 3.57 10.01
C LEU A 38 -0.04 4.34 11.03
N GLU A 39 -0.66 5.13 11.91
CA GLU A 39 0.02 5.81 13.03
C GLU A 39 0.59 4.78 14.01
N GLU A 40 -0.16 3.73 14.32
CA GLU A 40 0.33 2.63 15.15
C GLU A 40 1.43 1.83 14.45
N ALA A 41 1.39 1.67 13.13
CA ALA A 41 2.50 1.09 12.37
C ALA A 41 3.75 1.99 12.38
N LEU A 42 3.57 3.31 12.47
CA LEU A 42 4.65 4.30 12.56
C LEU A 42 5.31 4.30 13.95
N SER A 43 4.52 4.29 15.03
CA SER A 43 5.03 4.41 16.42
C SER A 43 5.20 3.08 17.15
N GLY A 44 4.62 2.00 16.63
CA GLY A 44 4.43 0.75 17.35
C GLY A 44 3.25 0.85 18.32
N THR A 45 2.74 -0.31 18.75
CA THR A 45 1.60 -0.37 19.67
C THR A 45 1.65 -1.64 20.52
N ARG A 46 0.74 -1.75 21.48
CA ARG A 46 0.48 -2.97 22.24
C ARG A 46 -0.98 -3.37 22.12
N ARG A 47 -1.24 -4.66 22.03
CA ARG A 47 -2.60 -5.21 21.96
C ARG A 47 -2.79 -6.28 23.02
N ARG A 48 -3.92 -6.24 23.71
CA ARG A 48 -4.38 -7.34 24.55
C ARG A 48 -5.24 -8.25 23.69
N ILE A 49 -4.83 -9.49 23.55
CA ILE A 49 -5.56 -10.51 22.80
C ILE A 49 -6.00 -11.60 23.77
N GLN A 50 -7.17 -12.16 23.50
CA GLN A 50 -7.69 -13.30 24.23
C GLN A 50 -7.33 -14.57 23.46
N VAL A 51 -6.61 -15.47 24.11
CA VAL A 51 -6.15 -16.75 23.57
C VAL A 51 -6.81 -17.84 24.39
N TYR A 52 -7.35 -18.85 23.72
CA TYR A 52 -7.99 -19.98 24.37
C TYR A 52 -6.94 -21.07 24.59
N GLU A 53 -6.61 -21.35 25.85
CA GLU A 53 -5.51 -22.23 26.26
C GLU A 53 -5.96 -23.10 27.42
N ASN A 54 -5.71 -24.42 27.35
CA ASN A 54 -6.08 -25.37 28.41
C ASN A 54 -7.56 -25.28 28.84
N GLU A 55 -8.47 -25.07 27.89
CA GLU A 55 -9.92 -24.88 28.13
C GLU A 55 -10.29 -23.59 28.88
N GLU A 56 -9.35 -22.66 29.05
CA GLU A 56 -9.54 -21.36 29.69
C GLU A 56 -9.18 -20.19 28.75
N LEU A 57 -9.81 -19.03 28.97
CA LEU A 57 -9.53 -17.83 28.20
C LEU A 57 -8.47 -16.98 28.90
N HIS A 58 -7.29 -16.86 28.29
CA HIS A 58 -6.20 -16.05 28.83
C HIS A 58 -6.03 -14.76 28.03
N THR A 59 -5.78 -13.65 28.73
CA THR A 59 -5.45 -12.37 28.09
C THR A 59 -3.95 -12.18 28.07
N ILE A 60 -3.38 -12.01 26.88
CA ILE A 60 -1.94 -11.81 26.66
C ILE A 60 -1.72 -10.42 26.06
N GLU A 61 -0.73 -9.69 26.57
CA GLU A 61 -0.29 -8.42 25.99
C GLU A 61 0.81 -8.66 24.95
N VAL A 62 0.55 -8.30 23.70
CA VAL A 62 1.46 -8.45 22.58
C VAL A 62 2.00 -7.09 22.17
N LYS A 63 3.33 -6.99 22.10
CA LYS A 63 4.02 -5.82 21.53
C LYS A 63 4.07 -5.96 20.01
N ILE A 64 3.48 -5.00 19.30
CA ILE A 64 3.55 -4.89 17.85
C ILE A 64 4.65 -3.88 17.50
N PRO A 65 5.73 -4.31 16.82
CA PRO A 65 6.86 -3.44 16.52
C PRO A 65 6.50 -2.35 15.51
N VAL A 66 7.36 -1.33 15.43
CA VAL A 66 7.26 -0.29 14.38
C VAL A 66 7.57 -0.89 13.01
N GLY A 67 7.04 -0.28 11.95
CA GLY A 67 7.30 -0.70 10.58
C GLY A 67 6.62 -2.01 10.17
N VAL A 68 5.67 -2.50 10.98
CA VAL A 68 4.76 -3.57 10.56
C VAL A 68 3.93 -3.12 9.37
N ARG A 69 3.69 -4.06 8.47
CA ARG A 69 2.99 -3.89 7.20
C ARG A 69 1.77 -4.79 7.16
N GLN A 70 0.92 -4.54 6.17
CA GLN A 70 -0.17 -5.44 5.81
C GLN A 70 0.33 -6.90 5.71
N GLY A 71 -0.31 -7.81 6.43
CA GLY A 71 0.04 -9.24 6.47
C GLY A 71 1.29 -9.59 7.29
N SER A 72 1.87 -8.65 8.04
CA SER A 72 3.01 -8.97 8.91
C SER A 72 2.62 -10.00 9.96
N LYS A 73 3.47 -11.01 10.17
CA LYS A 73 3.25 -12.03 11.20
C LYS A 73 4.14 -11.76 12.41
N VAL A 74 3.52 -11.37 13.53
CA VAL A 74 4.20 -11.16 14.81
C VAL A 74 4.19 -12.47 15.59
N ARG A 75 5.37 -12.99 15.93
CA ARG A 75 5.47 -14.21 16.73
C ARG A 75 5.14 -13.91 18.19
N VAL A 76 4.19 -14.63 18.76
CA VAL A 76 3.75 -14.49 20.15
C VAL A 76 4.01 -15.80 20.89
N GLY A 77 4.54 -15.70 22.10
CA GLY A 77 4.66 -16.83 23.02
C GLY A 77 3.55 -16.78 24.06
N SER A 78 3.05 -17.94 24.44
CA SER A 78 1.99 -18.13 25.43
C SER A 78 2.29 -19.32 26.33
N GLN A 79 1.37 -19.66 27.25
CA GLN A 79 1.61 -20.79 28.16
C GLN A 79 1.51 -22.13 27.43
N SER A 80 0.64 -22.22 26.42
CA SER A 80 0.42 -23.45 25.64
C SER A 80 1.31 -23.57 24.40
N GLY A 81 2.08 -22.55 24.02
CA GLY A 81 2.98 -22.66 22.88
C GLY A 81 3.39 -21.33 22.24
N LYS A 82 3.51 -21.34 20.91
CA LYS A 82 3.84 -20.16 20.11
C LYS A 82 2.86 -20.09 18.95
N PHE A 83 2.36 -18.90 18.67
CA PHE A 83 1.50 -18.63 17.53
C PHE A 83 1.94 -17.36 16.80
N PHE A 84 1.31 -17.10 15.65
CA PHE A 84 1.50 -15.86 14.90
C PHE A 84 0.26 -15.00 14.99
N LEU A 85 0.46 -13.72 15.29
CA LEU A 85 -0.53 -12.67 15.16
C LEU A 85 -0.33 -12.00 13.79
N GLU A 86 -1.29 -12.17 12.89
CA GLU A 86 -1.29 -11.50 11.60
C GLU A 86 -1.80 -10.06 11.73
N ILE A 87 -1.06 -9.11 11.16
CA ILE A 87 -1.38 -7.70 11.21
C ILE A 87 -2.18 -7.28 9.98
N GLN A 88 -3.31 -6.62 10.22
CA GLN A 88 -4.14 -6.00 9.20
C GLN A 88 -4.11 -4.48 9.41
N LEU A 89 -3.77 -3.73 8.37
CA LEU A 89 -3.80 -2.28 8.40
C LEU A 89 -5.22 -1.79 8.12
N ARG A 90 -5.75 -0.96 9.01
CA ARG A 90 -7.03 -0.31 8.77
C ARG A 90 -6.91 0.68 7.59
N PRO A 91 -7.94 0.80 6.74
CA PRO A 91 -8.00 1.83 5.73
C PRO A 91 -7.80 3.22 6.36
N HIS A 92 -6.92 4.03 5.77
CA HIS A 92 -6.66 5.38 6.22
C HIS A 92 -7.28 6.39 5.24
N PRO A 93 -7.93 7.47 5.73
CA PRO A 93 -8.69 8.40 4.88
C PRO A 93 -7.84 9.17 3.86
N LEU A 94 -6.55 9.38 4.14
CA LEU A 94 -5.65 10.16 3.29
C LEU A 94 -4.52 9.37 2.64
N PHE A 95 -4.22 8.17 3.15
CA PHE A 95 -3.00 7.46 2.80
C PHE A 95 -3.32 6.01 2.45
N SER A 96 -2.69 5.51 1.40
CA SER A 96 -2.54 4.07 1.19
C SER A 96 -1.08 3.68 1.41
N ALA A 97 -0.86 2.50 2.00
CA ALA A 97 0.47 1.98 2.27
C ALA A 97 0.79 0.84 1.30
N GLU A 98 1.93 0.96 0.62
CA GLU A 98 2.51 -0.06 -0.25
C GLU A 98 3.93 -0.36 0.25
N GLY A 99 4.08 -1.45 1.02
CA GLY A 99 5.33 -1.73 1.72
C GLY A 99 5.62 -0.67 2.79
N ASN A 100 6.72 0.07 2.63
CA ASN A 100 7.09 1.21 3.47
C ASN A 100 6.74 2.57 2.83
N THR A 101 6.24 2.58 1.59
CA THR A 101 5.88 3.80 0.87
C THR A 101 4.43 4.15 1.16
N LEU A 102 4.18 5.42 1.46
CA LEU A 102 2.83 5.96 1.56
C LEU A 102 2.47 6.68 0.26
N ARG A 103 1.20 6.62 -0.11
CA ARG A 103 0.66 7.37 -1.26
C ARG A 103 -0.54 8.19 -0.81
N CYS A 104 -0.65 9.40 -1.34
CA CYS A 104 -1.82 10.27 -1.16
C CYS A 104 -2.09 11.10 -2.42
N SER A 105 -3.27 11.70 -2.48
CA SER A 105 -3.59 12.72 -3.47
C SER A 105 -3.36 14.12 -2.89
N LEU A 106 -2.71 14.99 -3.67
CA LEU A 106 -2.67 16.42 -3.40
C LEU A 106 -3.60 17.14 -4.38
N VAL A 107 -4.68 17.69 -3.84
CA VAL A 107 -5.62 18.48 -4.63
C VAL A 107 -5.15 19.93 -4.72
N VAL A 108 -5.07 20.46 -5.94
CA VAL A 108 -4.83 21.88 -6.22
C VAL A 108 -5.86 22.40 -7.22
N MET A 109 -6.09 23.71 -7.20
CA MET A 109 -6.92 24.36 -8.21
C MET A 109 -6.16 24.55 -9.52
N ASP A 110 -6.88 24.66 -10.62
CA ASP A 110 -6.34 24.96 -11.95
C ASP A 110 -5.39 26.17 -11.96
N TYR A 111 -5.79 27.30 -11.37
CA TYR A 111 -4.93 28.49 -11.29
C TYR A 111 -3.68 28.27 -10.42
N GLU A 112 -3.76 27.45 -9.36
CA GLU A 112 -2.60 27.09 -8.53
C GLU A 112 -1.61 26.23 -9.31
N ALA A 113 -2.10 25.33 -10.17
CA ALA A 113 -1.25 24.54 -11.05
C ALA A 113 -0.64 25.38 -12.18
N MET A 114 -1.39 26.33 -12.75
CA MET A 114 -0.90 27.22 -13.80
C MET A 114 0.17 28.19 -13.28
N LEU A 115 -0.09 28.85 -12.16
CA LEU A 115 0.75 29.94 -11.63
C LEU A 115 1.80 29.45 -10.62
N GLY A 116 1.67 28.22 -10.14
CA GLY A 116 2.42 27.69 -9.01
C GLY A 116 1.77 28.07 -7.68
N ALA A 117 2.06 27.30 -6.65
CA ALA A 117 1.48 27.50 -5.32
C ALA A 117 2.38 26.95 -4.21
N SER A 118 2.09 27.34 -2.98
CA SER A 118 2.60 26.68 -1.78
C SER A 118 1.43 26.01 -1.06
N LYS A 119 1.50 24.69 -0.89
CA LYS A 119 0.49 23.91 -0.16
C LYS A 119 1.10 23.23 1.05
N THR A 120 0.33 23.12 2.12
CA THR A 120 0.68 22.29 3.27
C THR A 120 0.06 20.90 3.07
N LEU A 121 0.90 19.88 3.02
CA LEU A 121 0.48 18.48 2.92
C LEU A 121 0.54 17.83 4.31
N PRO A 122 -0.56 17.26 4.83
CA PRO A 122 -0.49 16.46 6.05
C PRO A 122 0.34 15.20 5.83
N THR A 123 0.99 14.73 6.88
CA THR A 123 1.79 13.50 6.93
C THR A 123 1.46 12.77 8.23
N LEU A 124 1.83 11.49 8.38
CA LEU A 124 1.66 10.79 9.66
C LEU A 124 2.51 11.38 10.80
N SER A 125 3.50 12.22 10.49
CA SER A 125 4.41 12.84 11.47
C SER A 125 4.18 14.34 11.68
N GLY A 126 3.09 14.90 11.15
CA GLY A 126 2.80 16.34 11.18
C GLY A 126 2.43 16.86 9.80
N SER A 127 3.07 17.93 9.33
CA SER A 127 2.81 18.48 7.99
C SER A 127 4.08 18.98 7.33
N VAL A 128 4.09 19.02 6.00
CA VAL A 128 5.20 19.51 5.19
C VAL A 128 4.68 20.58 4.23
N GLN A 129 5.40 21.70 4.15
CA GLN A 129 5.15 22.73 3.14
C GLN A 129 5.79 22.30 1.82
N MET A 130 4.98 22.26 0.76
CA MET A 130 5.39 21.85 -0.58
C MET A 130 5.15 22.99 -1.57
N LYS A 131 6.13 23.19 -2.45
CA LYS A 131 6.01 24.10 -3.59
C LYS A 131 5.55 23.34 -4.82
N ILE A 132 4.47 23.83 -5.41
CA ILE A 132 3.96 23.37 -6.69
C ILE A 132 4.52 24.31 -7.76
N PRO A 133 5.31 23.81 -8.71
CA PRO A 133 5.87 24.64 -9.75
C PRO A 133 4.76 25.15 -10.68
N PRO A 134 4.92 26.34 -11.29
CA PRO A 134 4.04 26.80 -12.35
C PRO A 134 4.02 25.80 -13.51
N GLY A 135 2.83 25.55 -14.06
CA GLY A 135 2.61 24.57 -15.11
C GLY A 135 2.63 23.11 -14.66
N ALA A 136 2.44 22.84 -13.36
CA ALA A 136 2.34 21.47 -12.85
C ALA A 136 1.17 20.71 -13.52
N GLN A 137 1.38 19.43 -13.79
CA GLN A 137 0.44 18.62 -14.60
C GLN A 137 -0.36 17.63 -13.74
N PRO A 138 -1.61 17.30 -14.12
CA PRO A 138 -2.36 16.25 -13.45
C PRO A 138 -1.59 14.93 -13.45
N GLY A 139 -1.66 14.18 -12.34
CA GLY A 139 -0.95 12.91 -12.18
C GLY A 139 0.55 13.02 -11.88
N GLN A 140 1.12 14.22 -11.89
CA GLN A 140 2.51 14.44 -11.50
C GLN A 140 2.73 13.99 -10.04
N ILE A 141 3.79 13.20 -9.81
CA ILE A 141 4.10 12.64 -8.49
C ILE A 141 5.21 13.45 -7.83
N PHE A 142 4.91 13.97 -6.64
CA PHE A 142 5.88 14.62 -5.76
C PHE A 142 6.33 13.65 -4.67
N ARG A 143 7.65 13.45 -4.56
CA ARG A 143 8.24 12.56 -3.55
C ARG A 143 8.72 13.36 -2.35
N ILE A 144 8.12 13.10 -1.19
CA ILE A 144 8.57 13.64 0.10
C ILE A 144 9.37 12.56 0.82
N ARG A 145 10.69 12.77 0.88
CA ARG A 145 11.61 11.78 1.44
C ARG A 145 11.42 11.57 2.94
N GLY A 146 11.47 10.32 3.38
CA GLY A 146 11.43 9.96 4.80
C GLY A 146 10.08 10.18 5.49
N GLN A 147 9.00 10.42 4.73
CA GLN A 147 7.64 10.59 5.24
C GLN A 147 6.77 9.32 5.09
N GLY A 148 7.36 8.19 4.69
CA GLY A 148 6.71 6.88 4.65
C GLY A 148 6.77 6.14 5.99
N LEU A 149 6.44 4.85 5.98
CA LEU A 149 6.52 4.00 7.17
C LEU A 149 7.99 3.58 7.46
N PRO A 150 8.33 3.27 8.71
CA PRO A 150 9.65 2.73 9.07
C PRO A 150 9.91 1.37 8.44
N GLU A 151 11.18 1.02 8.27
CA GLU A 151 11.56 -0.34 7.93
C GLU A 151 11.56 -1.23 9.18
N LEU A 152 10.97 -2.43 9.06
CA LEU A 152 10.83 -3.36 10.19
C LEU A 152 12.18 -3.78 10.82
N ARG A 153 13.23 -3.92 9.99
CA ARG A 153 14.58 -4.32 10.44
C ARG A 153 15.50 -3.15 10.77
N SER A 154 15.17 -1.96 10.27
CA SER A 154 15.97 -0.74 10.39
C SER A 154 15.03 0.43 10.70
N PRO A 155 14.44 0.52 11.91
CA PRO A 155 13.41 1.49 12.25
C PRO A 155 13.79 2.97 12.04
N GLU A 156 15.10 3.27 12.07
CA GLU A 156 15.66 4.58 11.78
C GLU A 156 15.55 4.96 10.29
N GLN A 157 15.39 3.98 9.41
CA GLN A 157 15.15 4.19 7.99
C GLN A 157 13.65 4.22 7.72
N ARG A 158 13.22 5.23 6.96
CA ARG A 158 11.83 5.41 6.55
C ARG A 158 11.71 5.38 5.04
N GLY A 159 10.60 4.83 4.56
CA GLY A 159 10.19 5.00 3.18
C GLY A 159 9.76 6.45 2.88
N ASP A 160 9.21 6.64 1.69
CA ASP A 160 8.80 7.96 1.20
C ASP A 160 7.27 8.12 1.20
N LEU A 161 6.82 9.37 1.15
CA LEU A 161 5.44 9.72 0.80
C LEU A 161 5.42 10.18 -0.66
N LEU A 162 4.55 9.58 -1.47
CA LEU A 162 4.30 9.95 -2.85
C LEU A 162 2.95 10.66 -2.94
N ALA A 163 2.98 11.96 -3.22
CA ALA A 163 1.79 12.78 -3.43
C ALA A 163 1.51 12.91 -4.92
N THR A 164 0.40 12.34 -5.38
CA THR A 164 -0.07 12.47 -6.77
C THR A 164 -0.90 13.74 -6.91
N LEU A 165 -0.56 14.60 -7.86
CA LEU A 165 -1.27 15.84 -8.10
C LEU A 165 -2.62 15.60 -8.78
N GLU A 166 -3.68 16.07 -8.14
CA GLU A 166 -5.02 16.14 -8.73
C GLU A 166 -5.40 17.60 -8.94
N ILE A 167 -5.66 17.97 -10.19
CA ILE A 167 -6.07 19.34 -10.52
C ILE A 167 -7.59 19.38 -10.62
N ARG A 168 -8.20 20.28 -9.83
CA ARG A 168 -9.62 20.58 -9.91
C ARG A 168 -9.83 21.87 -10.69
N VAL A 169 -10.59 21.76 -11.77
CA VAL A 169 -11.02 22.91 -12.56
C VAL A 169 -12.05 23.71 -11.78
N SER A 170 -11.86 25.02 -11.75
CA SER A 170 -12.76 25.96 -11.09
C SER A 170 -14.17 25.89 -11.68
N LYS A 171 -15.18 25.88 -10.82
CA LYS A 171 -16.60 25.80 -11.19
C LYS A 171 -17.29 27.12 -10.88
N ASN A 172 -18.41 27.38 -11.55
CA ASN A 172 -19.29 28.54 -11.27
C ASN A 172 -18.56 29.89 -11.36
N LEU A 173 -17.85 30.13 -12.48
CA LEU A 173 -17.17 31.39 -12.71
C LEU A 173 -18.17 32.56 -12.73
N SER A 174 -17.83 33.62 -12.00
CA SER A 174 -18.48 34.93 -12.13
C SER A 174 -18.27 35.51 -13.54
N GLU A 175 -19.05 36.54 -13.88
CA GLU A 175 -18.92 37.23 -15.17
C GLU A 175 -17.49 37.77 -15.38
N ALA A 176 -16.93 38.45 -14.37
CA ALA A 176 -15.56 38.95 -14.41
C ALA A 176 -14.51 37.83 -14.57
N GLU A 177 -14.66 36.70 -13.87
CA GLU A 177 -13.74 35.56 -14.03
C GLU A 177 -13.85 34.94 -15.42
N ARG A 178 -15.06 34.86 -15.99
CA ARG A 178 -15.28 34.35 -17.35
C ARG A 178 -14.60 35.24 -18.38
N GLU A 179 -14.78 36.56 -18.30
CA GLU A 179 -14.13 37.52 -19.20
C GLU A 179 -12.60 37.36 -19.17
N LEU A 180 -12.00 37.20 -17.99
CA LEU A 180 -10.57 36.98 -17.85
C LEU A 180 -10.11 35.67 -18.48
N MET A 181 -10.89 34.60 -18.33
CA MET A 181 -10.56 33.29 -18.92
C MET A 181 -10.71 33.28 -20.44
N GLU A 182 -11.72 33.98 -20.99
CA GLU A 182 -11.88 34.17 -22.43
C GLU A 182 -10.71 34.95 -23.01
N ARG A 183 -10.31 36.05 -22.36
CA ARG A 183 -9.13 36.81 -22.78
C ARG A 183 -7.83 36.00 -22.67
N PHE A 184 -7.69 35.18 -21.63
CA PHE A 184 -6.55 34.27 -21.52
C PHE A 184 -6.53 33.25 -22.67
N ARG A 185 -7.68 32.71 -23.06
CA ARG A 185 -7.81 31.79 -24.20
C ARG A 185 -7.36 32.44 -25.51
N GLU A 186 -7.84 33.65 -25.81
CA GLU A 186 -7.44 34.39 -27.02
C GLU A 186 -5.92 34.59 -27.10
N LEU A 187 -5.28 34.95 -25.98
CA LEU A 187 -3.82 35.09 -25.91
C LEU A 187 -3.08 33.79 -26.19
N ARG A 188 -3.62 32.64 -25.77
CA ARG A 188 -3.03 31.32 -25.99
C ARG A 188 -3.16 30.87 -27.43
N GLU A 189 -4.34 31.03 -28.03
CA GLU A 189 -4.59 30.67 -29.43
C GLU A 189 -3.72 31.52 -30.38
N ALA A 190 -3.61 32.83 -30.14
CA ALA A 190 -2.73 33.70 -30.93
C ALA A 190 -1.24 33.30 -30.83
N GLN A 191 -0.77 32.81 -29.67
CA GLN A 191 0.60 32.30 -29.53
C GLN A 191 0.83 30.99 -30.28
N GLU A 192 -0.20 30.15 -30.40
CA GLU A 192 -0.11 28.87 -31.12
C GLU A 192 -0.09 29.08 -32.64
N GLU A 193 -0.89 30.01 -33.16
CA GLU A 193 -0.86 30.40 -34.58
C GLU A 193 0.52 30.89 -35.01
N VAL A 194 1.14 31.77 -34.21
CA VAL A 194 2.50 32.28 -34.46
C VAL A 194 3.55 31.16 -34.43
N ARG A 195 3.38 30.13 -33.59
CA ARG A 195 4.31 28.98 -33.52
C ARG A 195 4.15 27.98 -34.66
N SER A 196 3.01 28.03 -35.36
CA SER A 196 2.66 27.12 -36.45
C SER A 196 3.04 27.63 -37.85
N GLN A 197 3.51 28.88 -37.94
CA GLN A 197 4.03 29.52 -39.16
C GLN A 197 5.56 29.52 -39.16
#